data_AF-A0A9D2A7F6-F1
#
_entry.id   AF-A0A9D2A7F6-F1
#
_cell.length_a   1.000
_cell.length_b   1.000
_cell.length_c   1.000
_cell.angle_alpha   90.00
_cell.angle_beta   90.00
_cell.angle_gamma   90.00
#
_symmetry.space_group_name_H-M   'P 1'
#
loop_
_entity.id
_entity.type
_entity.pdbx_description
1 polymer ?
#
loop_
_entity_poly.entity_id
_entity_poly.type
_entity_poly.pdbx_seq_one_letter_code
_entity_poly.pdbx_strand_id
1 'polypeptide(L)' 'RVAIIHTTTIGLAISALWEMVEWIGFELFTEDIYTTYDDTIGDMAAGGLGALVAGILLAVAPSFFDRPARGPAEA' A
#
# COMPACT_ATOMS: atom_id res chain seq x y z
N ARG A 1 13.49 10.31 1.47
CA ARG A 1 13.86 9.06 2.18
C ARG A 1 12.81 8.67 3.23
N VAL A 2 12.38 9.59 4.11
CA VAL A 2 11.32 9.34 5.09
C VAL A 2 10.06 8.75 4.45
N ALA A 3 9.56 9.36 3.36
CA ALA A 3 8.40 8.88 2.62
C ALA A 3 8.56 7.41 2.17
N ILE A 4 9.65 7.08 1.47
CA ILE A 4 9.92 5.72 0.97
C ILE A 4 9.83 4.67 2.08
N ILE A 5 10.49 4.91 3.22
CA ILE A 5 10.53 3.95 4.32
C ILE A 5 9.13 3.80 4.91
N HIS A 6 8.46 4.90 5.26
CA HIS A 6 7.16 4.84 5.91
C HIS A 6 6.09 4.24 5.00
N THR A 7 6.04 4.61 3.73
CA THR A 7 5.06 4.04 2.80
C THR A 7 5.30 2.56 2.61
N THR A 8 6.55 2.12 2.43
CA THR A 8 6.85 0.69 2.28
C THR A 8 6.48 -0.09 3.54
N THR A 9 6.83 0.40 4.73
CA THR A 9 6.48 -0.24 6.01
C THR A 9 4.97 -0.31 6.20
N ILE A 10 4.24 0.77 5.89
CA ILE A 10 2.77 0.79 5.98
C ILE A 10 2.17 -0.19 4.97
N GLY A 11 2.67 -0.25 3.74
CA GLY A 11 2.20 -1.21 2.72
C GLY A 11 2.37 -2.65 3.15
N LEU A 12 3.56 -3.01 3.67
CA LEU A 12 3.81 -4.34 4.23
C LEU A 12 2.93 -4.64 5.45
N ALA A 13 2.71 -3.66 6.32
CA ALA A 13 1.84 -3.84 7.49
C ALA A 13 0.38 -4.05 7.08
N ILE A 14 -0.10 -3.33 6.07
CA ILE A 14 -1.46 -3.51 5.52
C ILE A 14 -1.58 -4.89 4.85
N SER A 15 -0.60 -5.33 4.06
CA SER A 15 -0.59 -6.70 3.51
C SER A 15 -0.62 -7.74 4.63
N ALA A 16 0.19 -7.58 5.69
CA ALA A 16 0.16 -8.53 6.80
C ALA A 16 -1.21 -8.56 7.52
N LEU A 17 -1.90 -7.42 7.62
CA LEU A 17 -3.26 -7.37 8.14
C LEU A 17 -4.28 -7.99 7.18
N TRP A 18 -4.07 -7.86 5.87
CA TRP A 18 -4.90 -8.49 4.85
C TRP A 18 -4.89 -10.01 5.00
N GLU A 19 -3.72 -10.62 5.17
CA GLU A 19 -3.59 -12.06 5.46
C GLU A 19 -4.37 -12.49 6.72
N MET A 20 -4.39 -11.63 7.76
CA MET A 20 -5.17 -11.95 8.97
C MET A 20 -6.68 -11.94 8.67
N VAL A 21 -7.13 -11.06 7.78
CA VAL A 21 -8.54 -11.02 7.33
C VAL A 21 -8.87 -12.24 6.48
N GLU A 22 -7.98 -12.65 5.57
CA GLU A 22 -8.16 -13.85 4.76
C GLU A 22 -8.17 -15.11 5.60
N TRP A 23 -7.27 -15.21 6.59
CA TRP A 23 -7.28 -16.32 7.54
C TRP A 23 -8.60 -16.41 8.34
N ILE A 24 -9.11 -15.28 8.81
CA ILE A 24 -10.44 -15.23 9.46
C ILE A 24 -11.53 -15.67 8.47
N GLY A 25 -11.42 -15.23 7.21
CA GLY A 25 -12.28 -15.63 6.11
C GLY A 25 -12.33 -17.15 5.91
N PHE A 26 -11.14 -17.74 5.78
CA PHE A 26 -10.93 -19.17 5.58
C PHE A 26 -11.50 -19.99 6.73
N GLU A 27 -11.19 -19.62 7.97
CA GLU A 27 -11.59 -20.39 9.15
C GLU A 27 -13.10 -20.28 9.46
N LEU A 28 -13.71 -19.11 9.23
CA LEU A 28 -15.09 -18.85 9.67
C LEU A 28 -16.14 -18.95 8.58
N PHE A 29 -15.76 -18.88 7.29
CA PHE A 29 -16.74 -18.76 6.20
C PHE A 29 -16.56 -19.79 5.08
N THR A 30 -15.39 -19.88 4.44
CA THR A 30 -15.17 -20.81 3.31
C THR A 30 -13.71 -21.11 3.06
N GLU A 31 -13.40 -22.36 2.71
CA GLU A 31 -12.06 -22.82 2.33
C GLU A 31 -11.58 -22.28 0.96
N ASP A 32 -12.46 -21.63 0.20
CA ASP A 32 -12.12 -21.00 -1.07
C ASP A 32 -11.33 -19.68 -0.90
N ILE A 33 -11.23 -19.15 0.32
CA ILE A 33 -10.38 -17.99 0.63
C ILE A 33 -8.95 -18.50 0.83
N TYR A 34 -8.10 -18.23 -0.15
CA TYR A 34 -6.73 -18.72 -0.12
C TYR A 34 -5.93 -18.07 1.02
N THR A 35 -5.08 -18.89 1.63
CA THR A 35 -4.09 -18.50 2.65
C THR A 35 -2.80 -19.31 2.42
N THR A 36 -2.61 -19.73 1.17
CA THR A 36 -1.48 -20.59 0.79
C THR A 36 -0.20 -19.76 0.70
N TYR A 37 0.95 -20.43 0.73
CA TYR A 37 2.24 -19.73 0.70
C TYR A 37 2.37 -18.77 -0.49
N ASP A 38 1.97 -19.20 -1.69
CA ASP A 38 2.10 -18.40 -2.90
C ASP A 38 1.17 -17.17 -2.88
N ASP A 39 -0.01 -17.33 -2.30
CA ASP A 39 -1.01 -16.28 -2.12
C ASP A 39 -0.51 -15.24 -1.10
N THR A 40 -0.13 -15.69 0.10
CA THR A 40 0.43 -14.85 1.16
C THR A 40 1.68 -14.09 0.71
N ILE A 41 2.62 -14.77 0.06
CA ILE A 41 3.84 -14.11 -0.44
C ILE A 41 3.50 -13.18 -1.61
N GLY A 42 2.52 -13.54 -2.43
CA GLY A 42 1.99 -12.71 -3.51
C GLY A 42 1.47 -11.37 -3.00
N ASP A 43 0.65 -11.38 -1.95
CA ASP A 43 0.02 -10.20 -1.39
C ASP A 43 0.99 -9.33 -0.59
N MET A 44 1.93 -9.96 0.11
CA MET A 44 3.07 -9.26 0.73
C MET A 44 3.95 -8.58 -0.34
N ALA A 45 4.21 -9.25 -1.46
CA ALA A 45 4.98 -8.67 -2.56
C ALA A 45 4.21 -7.54 -3.25
N ALA A 46 2.92 -7.72 -3.52
CA ALA A 46 2.07 -6.72 -4.16
C ALA A 46 1.98 -5.44 -3.33
N GLY A 47 1.64 -5.54 -2.04
CA GLY A 47 1.53 -4.38 -1.17
C GLY A 47 2.88 -3.75 -0.83
N GLY A 48 3.92 -4.56 -0.59
CA GLY A 48 5.27 -4.07 -0.32
C GLY A 48 5.90 -3.33 -1.50
N LEU A 49 5.91 -3.96 -2.69
CA LEU A 49 6.47 -3.34 -3.90
C LEU A 49 5.62 -2.17 -4.38
N GLY A 50 4.29 -2.28 -4.33
CA GLY A 50 3.39 -1.19 -4.68
C GLY A 50 3.62 0.04 -3.80
N ALA A 51 3.72 -0.15 -2.48
CA ALA A 51 3.95 0.95 -1.56
C ALA A 51 5.38 1.51 -1.61
N LEU A 52 6.37 0.69 -1.97
CA LEU A 52 7.72 1.15 -2.29
C LEU A 52 7.71 2.07 -3.50
N VAL A 53 7.07 1.65 -4.61
CA VAL A 53 6.92 2.48 -5.82
C VAL A 53 6.20 3.79 -5.49
N ALA A 54 5.10 3.73 -4.73
CA ALA A 54 4.40 4.93 -4.28
C ALA A 54 5.30 5.85 -3.45
N GLY A 55 6.11 5.29 -2.54
CA GLY A 55 7.07 6.02 -1.74
C GLY A 55 8.16 6.71 -2.56
N ILE A 56 8.65 6.05 -3.60
CA ILE A 56 9.60 6.62 -4.55
C ILE A 56 8.94 7.78 -5.30
N LEU A 57 7.74 7.58 -5.84
CA LEU A 57 6.98 8.62 -6.55
C LEU A 57 6.75 9.86 -5.69
N LEU A 58 6.34 9.68 -4.43
CA LEU A 58 6.19 10.76 -3.46
C LEU A 58 7.51 11.50 -3.17
N ALA A 59 8.63 10.77 -3.12
CA ALA A 59 9.93 11.36 -2.86
C ALA A 59 10.52 12.13 -4.06
N VAL A 60 10.16 11.76 -5.30
CA VAL A 60 10.75 12.34 -6.52
C VAL A 60 9.84 13.33 -7.24
N ALA A 61 8.52 13.31 -7.00
CA ALA A 61 7.56 14.18 -7.65
C ALA A 61 6.67 14.97 -6.66
N PRO A 62 7.24 15.81 -5.76
CA PRO A 62 6.43 16.59 -4.82
C PRO A 62 5.43 17.51 -5.54
N SER A 63 5.83 18.11 -6.67
CA SER A 63 5.00 19.02 -7.47
C SER A 63 3.73 18.38 -8.07
N PHE A 64 3.67 17.04 -8.16
CA PHE A 64 2.44 16.34 -8.54
C PHE A 64 1.39 16.39 -7.43
N PHE A 65 1.82 16.47 -6.17
CA PHE A 65 0.97 16.52 -4.98
C PHE A 65 0.80 17.96 -4.46
N ASP A 66 1.78 18.83 -4.69
CA ASP A 66 1.83 20.22 -4.22
C ASP A 66 1.08 21.23 -5.08
N ARG A 67 0.15 20.83 -5.97
CA ARG A 67 -0.58 21.82 -6.78
C ARG A 67 -1.37 22.73 -5.84
N PRO A 68 -1.00 24.02 -5.65
CA PRO A 68 -1.78 24.91 -4.82
C PRO A 68 -3.06 25.21 -5.59
N ALA A 69 -4.20 25.30 -4.90
CA ALA A 69 -5.35 25.99 -5.43
C ALA A 69 -4.86 27.36 -5.90
N ARG A 70 -4.91 27.64 -7.22
CA ARG A 70 -4.57 28.96 -7.74
C ARG A 70 -5.48 29.95 -7.01
N GLY A 71 -4.91 30.78 -6.13
CA GLY A 71 -5.62 31.96 -5.65
C GLY A 71 -6.06 32.80 -6.85
N PRO A 72 -7.19 33.52 -6.76
CA PRO A 72 -7.66 34.34 -7.87
C PRO A 72 -6.54 35.29 -8.30
N ALA A 73 -6.27 35.34 -9.61
CA ALA A 73 -5.30 36.26 -10.18
C ALA A 73 -5.66 37.69 -9.74
N GLU A 74 -4.70 38.39 -9.14
CA GLU A 74 -4.82 39.82 -8.83
C GLU A 74 -5.20 40.59 -10.11
N ALA A 75 -6.26 41.40 -9.99
CA ALA A 75 -6.79 42.32 -10.99
C ALA A 75 -6.50 43.75 -10.55
#